data_AF-A0A7V3CXZ3-F1
#
_entry.id   AF-A0A7V3CXZ3-F1
#
_cell.length_a   1.000
_cell.length_b   1.000
_cell.length_c   1.000
_cell.angle_alpha   90.00
_cell.angle_beta   90.00
_cell.angle_gamma   90.00
#
_symmetry.space_group_name_H-M   'P 1'
#
loop_
_entity.id
_entity.type
_entity.pdbx_description
1 polymer ?
#
loop_
_entity_poly.entity_id
_entity_poly.type
_entity_poly.pdbx_seq_one_letter_code
_entity_poly.pdbx_strand_id
1 'polypeptide(L)'
;MKQIGTIFFFATIIAFSLSISAIEVQPRSWDRELLSTESGNCTDSLCNYNGRCNDEKTECVCDKGYITFESSDGTQCNYQQKNTLTAFLLEFFLGAEAGAGYFYIGQTGMAVGQLLLFWVGLVPLCLILCCGVVSSEKLDSGCVGITFAVFGCLYVVGWFVGILAWWIYALVTIGQGSVHDGNGAPIPQL
;
A
#
# COMPACT_ATOMS: atom_id res chain seq x y z
N MET A 1 10.07 7.90 -39.82
CA MET A 1 10.49 7.74 -38.41
C MET A 1 9.34 7.80 -37.37
N LYS A 2 8.06 7.90 -37.76
CA LYS A 2 6.93 7.94 -36.79
C LYS A 2 6.46 6.58 -36.24
N GLN A 3 6.88 5.44 -36.81
CA GLN A 3 6.36 4.11 -36.41
C GLN A 3 7.10 3.44 -35.24
N ILE A 4 8.28 3.91 -34.85
CA ILE A 4 9.09 3.23 -33.81
C ILE A 4 8.59 3.54 -32.39
N GLY A 5 7.98 4.71 -32.16
CA GLY A 5 7.48 5.11 -30.85
C GLY A 5 6.28 4.29 -30.36
N THR A 6 5.43 3.82 -31.27
CA THR A 6 4.22 3.07 -30.92
C THR A 6 4.55 1.66 -30.42
N ILE A 7 5.61 1.04 -30.94
CA ILE A 7 6.02 -0.33 -30.57
C ILE A 7 6.55 -0.40 -29.13
N PHE A 8 7.30 0.61 -28.69
CA PHE A 8 7.81 0.68 -27.31
C PHE A 8 6.68 0.86 -26.27
N PHE A 9 5.60 1.57 -26.64
CA PHE A 9 4.47 1.80 -25.74
C PHE A 9 3.61 0.55 -25.53
N PHE A 10 3.45 -0.29 -26.56
CA PHE A 10 2.78 -1.59 -26.40
C PHE A 10 3.64 -2.61 -25.65
N ALA A 11 4.97 -2.57 -25.81
CA ALA A 11 5.88 -3.47 -25.12
C ALA A 11 5.88 -3.27 -23.59
N THR A 12 5.78 -2.03 -23.10
CA THR A 12 5.71 -1.74 -21.66
C THR A 12 4.37 -2.15 -21.06
N ILE A 13 3.25 -1.97 -21.78
CA ILE A 13 1.91 -2.41 -21.33
C ILE A 13 1.84 -3.94 -21.23
N ILE A 14 2.40 -4.67 -22.21
CA ILE A 14 2.40 -6.14 -22.22
C ILE A 14 3.31 -6.70 -21.11
N ALA A 15 4.49 -6.11 -20.89
CA ALA A 15 5.37 -6.52 -19.80
C ALA A 15 4.71 -6.32 -18.42
N PHE A 16 3.91 -5.27 -18.26
CA PHE A 16 3.20 -4.98 -17.01
C PHE A 16 2.03 -5.94 -16.75
N SER A 17 1.36 -6.38 -17.82
CA SER A 17 0.26 -7.34 -17.77
C SER A 17 0.73 -8.73 -17.30
N LEU A 18 1.97 -9.11 -17.64
CA LEU A 18 2.56 -10.39 -17.26
C LEU A 18 3.05 -10.43 -15.79
N SER A 19 3.30 -9.27 -15.17
CA SER A 19 3.77 -9.19 -13.78
C SER A 19 2.65 -9.33 -12.73
N ILE A 20 1.41 -9.01 -13.10
CA ILE A 20 0.26 -9.04 -12.17
C ILE A 20 -0.23 -10.48 -11.92
N SER A 21 0.08 -11.42 -12.81
CA SER A 21 -0.37 -12.81 -12.71
C SER A 21 0.36 -13.64 -11.63
N ALA A 22 1.37 -13.10 -10.95
CA ALA A 22 2.22 -13.85 -10.03
C ALA A 22 1.95 -13.60 -8.54
N ILE A 23 0.97 -12.77 -8.17
CA ILE A 23 0.61 -12.57 -6.75
C ILE A 23 -0.40 -13.64 -6.36
N GLU A 24 0.10 -14.86 -6.16
CA GLU A 24 -0.65 -15.94 -5.54
C GLU A 24 -0.66 -15.69 -4.03
N VAL A 25 -1.68 -14.95 -3.56
CA VAL A 25 -1.95 -14.78 -2.13
C VAL A 25 -2.42 -16.14 -1.62
N GLN A 26 -1.49 -16.94 -1.09
CA GLN A 26 -1.81 -18.16 -0.37
C GLN A 26 -2.72 -17.81 0.82
N PRO A 27 -3.95 -18.34 0.89
CA PRO A 27 -4.80 -18.14 2.04
C PRO A 27 -4.14 -18.79 3.26
N ARG A 28 -3.74 -17.98 4.24
CA ARG A 28 -3.22 -18.46 5.53
C ARG A 28 -4.37 -19.16 6.26
N SER A 29 -4.36 -20.49 6.31
CA SER A 29 -5.36 -21.28 7.05
C SER A 29 -5.15 -21.06 8.55
N TRP A 30 -6.11 -20.40 9.18
CA TRP A 30 -6.17 -20.27 10.64
C TRP A 30 -6.71 -21.57 11.25
N ASP A 31 -6.01 -22.67 11.07
CA ASP A 31 -6.22 -23.85 11.91
C ASP A 31 -5.60 -23.55 13.26
N ARG A 32 -6.37 -22.83 14.09
CA ARG A 32 -6.13 -22.66 15.52
C ARG A 32 -6.27 -24.03 16.17
N GLU A 33 -5.22 -24.82 16.10
CA GLU A 33 -4.98 -25.85 17.10
C GLU A 33 -4.76 -25.10 18.42
N LEU A 34 -5.81 -25.09 19.22
CA LEU A 34 -5.80 -24.80 20.64
C LEU A 34 -4.78 -25.74 21.31
N LEU A 35 -3.50 -25.40 21.22
CA LEU A 35 -2.57 -25.78 22.26
C LEU A 35 -3.04 -25.03 23.51
N SER A 36 -3.95 -25.67 24.24
CA SER A 36 -4.11 -25.46 25.67
C SER A 36 -2.76 -25.78 26.30
N THR A 37 -1.88 -24.79 26.28
CA THR A 37 -0.66 -24.75 27.06
C THR A 37 -1.07 -25.12 28.48
N GLU A 38 -0.58 -26.27 28.91
CA GLU A 38 -0.49 -26.67 30.31
C GLU A 38 -0.12 -25.42 31.11
N SER A 39 -1.00 -24.99 32.02
CA SER A 39 -0.97 -23.70 32.71
C SER A 39 0.33 -23.48 33.49
N GLY A 40 1.42 -23.19 32.79
CA GLY A 40 2.69 -22.76 33.35
C GLY A 40 2.52 -21.31 33.76
N ASN A 41 2.82 -21.02 35.02
CA ASN A 41 2.84 -19.66 35.55
C ASN A 41 3.64 -18.75 34.61
N CYS A 42 3.05 -17.64 34.16
CA CYS A 42 3.82 -16.63 33.43
C CYS A 42 4.98 -16.13 34.29
N THR A 43 6.07 -15.78 33.61
CA THR A 43 7.25 -15.16 34.20
C THR A 43 7.58 -13.93 33.36
N ASP A 44 8.26 -12.94 33.93
CA ASP A 44 8.58 -11.69 33.20
C ASP A 44 9.41 -11.97 31.93
N SER A 45 10.21 -13.04 31.92
CA SER A 45 10.92 -13.51 30.72
C SER A 45 9.98 -14.03 29.64
N LEU A 46 8.87 -14.67 29.99
CA LEU A 46 7.86 -15.14 29.03
C LEU A 46 7.12 -13.96 28.37
N CYS A 47 7.02 -12.83 29.07
CA CYS A 47 6.45 -11.58 28.54
C CYS A 47 7.46 -10.74 27.73
N ASN A 48 8.62 -11.32 27.36
CA ASN A 48 9.69 -10.69 26.59
C ASN A 48 10.17 -9.34 27.15
N TYR A 49 10.01 -9.10 28.45
CA TYR A 49 10.29 -7.81 29.10
C TYR A 49 9.55 -6.60 28.50
N ASN A 50 8.51 -6.81 27.67
CA ASN A 50 7.65 -5.77 27.11
C ASN A 50 6.22 -5.88 27.65
N GLY A 51 6.12 -6.33 28.90
CA GLY A 51 4.88 -6.58 29.60
C GLY A 51 5.15 -7.09 30.99
N ARG A 52 4.07 -7.23 31.76
CA ARG A 52 4.09 -7.73 33.13
C ARG A 52 3.15 -8.92 33.26
N CYS A 53 3.58 -9.93 33.99
CA CYS A 53 2.73 -11.06 34.33
C CYS A 53 1.62 -10.60 35.30
N ASN A 54 0.37 -10.98 35.05
CA ASN A 54 -0.76 -10.64 35.93
C ASN A 54 -0.57 -11.27 37.34
N ASP A 55 -1.23 -10.76 38.37
CA ASP A 55 -1.10 -11.23 39.76
C ASP A 55 -1.44 -12.73 39.91
N GLU A 56 -2.35 -13.24 39.08
CA GLU A 56 -2.74 -14.65 39.01
C GLU A 56 -1.71 -15.54 38.30
N LYS A 57 -0.70 -14.94 37.67
CA LYS A 57 0.32 -15.58 36.83
C LYS A 57 -0.23 -16.39 35.65
N THR A 58 -1.41 -16.03 35.15
CA THR A 58 -2.10 -16.72 34.07
C THR A 58 -1.78 -16.14 32.68
N GLU A 59 -1.54 -14.84 32.59
CA GLU A 59 -1.32 -14.13 31.31
C GLU A 59 -0.34 -12.96 31.44
N CYS A 60 0.35 -12.63 30.35
CA CYS A 60 1.13 -11.41 30.23
C CYS A 60 0.25 -10.24 29.79
N VAL A 61 0.28 -9.17 30.58
CA VAL A 61 -0.27 -7.86 30.22
C VAL A 61 0.83 -7.07 29.52
N CYS A 62 0.72 -6.93 28.19
CA CYS A 62 1.72 -6.23 27.38
C CYS A 62 1.73 -4.72 27.64
N ASP A 63 2.91 -4.13 27.53
CA ASP A 63 3.10 -2.70 27.58
C ASP A 63 2.47 -2.01 26.37
N LYS A 64 2.23 -0.70 26.48
CA LYS A 64 1.60 0.08 25.41
C LYS A 64 2.43 0.00 24.12
N GLY A 65 1.79 -0.48 23.05
CA GLY A 65 2.41 -0.65 21.74
C GLY A 65 3.06 -2.02 21.53
N TYR A 66 2.86 -2.98 22.43
CA TYR A 66 3.26 -4.37 22.25
C TYR A 66 2.05 -5.30 22.26
N ILE A 67 2.12 -6.36 21.44
CA ILE A 67 1.14 -7.44 21.39
C ILE A 67 1.82 -8.79 21.28
N THR A 68 1.08 -9.85 21.59
CA THR A 68 1.49 -11.23 21.31
C THR A 68 1.11 -11.57 19.87
N PHE A 69 2.10 -11.89 19.03
CA PHE A 69 1.90 -12.25 17.62
C PHE A 69 2.69 -13.51 17.29
N GLU A 70 1.99 -14.56 16.82
CA GLU A 70 2.52 -15.86 16.34
C GLU A 70 3.92 -16.23 16.90
N SER A 71 3.96 -16.73 18.13
CA SER A 71 5.21 -17.16 18.79
C SER A 71 5.28 -18.67 18.84
N SER A 72 6.33 -19.27 18.25
CA SER A 72 6.60 -20.72 18.34
C SER A 72 6.95 -21.16 19.76
N ASP A 73 7.55 -20.25 20.53
CA ASP A 73 8.16 -20.57 21.82
C ASP A 73 7.23 -20.24 23.00
N GLY A 74 5.99 -19.82 22.70
CA GLY A 74 5.01 -19.38 23.70
C GLY A 74 5.28 -17.99 24.28
N THR A 75 6.35 -17.32 23.86
CA THR A 75 6.68 -15.94 24.28
C THR A 75 5.55 -14.98 23.93
N GLN A 76 5.07 -14.24 24.93
CA GLN A 76 4.03 -13.22 24.82
C GLN A 76 4.64 -11.81 24.72
N CYS A 77 3.88 -10.83 24.22
CA CYS A 77 4.33 -9.45 24.05
C CYS A 77 5.62 -9.33 23.20
N ASN A 78 5.75 -10.21 22.22
CA ASN A 78 6.94 -10.36 21.38
C ASN A 78 6.96 -9.40 20.18
N TYR A 79 5.87 -8.71 19.90
CA TYR A 79 5.72 -7.89 18.70
C TYR A 79 5.46 -6.43 19.02
N GLN A 80 6.33 -5.55 18.53
CA GLN A 80 6.15 -4.11 18.63
C GLN A 80 5.23 -3.60 17.53
N GLN A 81 4.09 -3.05 17.90
CA GLN A 81 3.14 -2.45 16.97
C GLN A 81 3.69 -1.17 16.35
N LYS A 82 3.33 -0.94 15.09
CA LYS A 82 3.66 0.29 14.37
C LYS A 82 2.80 1.45 14.85
N ASN A 83 3.32 2.68 14.75
CA ASN A 83 2.59 3.87 15.19
C ASN A 83 1.64 4.38 14.11
N THR A 84 0.34 4.38 14.40
CA THR A 84 -0.75 4.81 13.51
C THR A 84 -0.65 6.28 13.14
N LEU A 85 -0.28 7.13 14.10
CA LEU A 85 -0.09 8.56 13.83
C LEU A 85 1.05 8.78 12.84
N THR A 86 2.15 8.05 12.99
CA THR A 86 3.28 8.11 12.05
C THR A 86 2.85 7.62 10.66
N ALA A 87 2.14 6.50 10.58
CA ALA A 87 1.63 5.98 9.31
C ALA A 87 0.69 6.98 8.62
N PHE A 88 -0.22 7.59 9.39
CA PHE A 88 -1.17 8.59 8.92
C PHE A 88 -0.47 9.84 8.40
N LEU A 89 0.47 10.40 9.18
CA LEU A 89 1.22 11.59 8.76
C LEU A 89 2.07 11.32 7.52
N LEU A 90 2.68 10.13 7.42
CA LEU A 90 3.43 9.72 6.23
C LEU A 90 2.52 9.62 5.01
N GLU A 91 1.34 9.02 5.13
CA GLU A 91 0.37 8.97 4.03
C GLU A 91 -0.19 10.35 3.68
N PHE A 92 -0.38 11.22 4.67
CA PHE A 92 -0.87 12.58 4.44
C PHE A 92 0.13 13.45 3.67
N PHE A 93 1.41 13.43 4.05
CA PHE A 93 2.43 14.28 3.41
C PHE A 93 3.06 13.64 2.17
N LEU A 94 3.22 12.32 2.14
CA LEU A 94 3.98 11.60 1.11
C LEU A 94 3.17 10.47 0.44
N GLY A 95 1.92 10.24 0.84
CA GLY A 95 1.09 9.16 0.30
C GLY A 95 0.60 9.42 -1.12
N ALA A 96 0.31 10.67 -1.47
CA ALA A 96 -0.22 11.02 -2.79
C ALA A 96 0.75 10.66 -3.94
N GLU A 97 2.05 10.73 -3.71
CA GLU A 97 3.08 10.45 -4.72
C GLU A 97 3.73 9.06 -4.56
N ALA A 98 3.98 8.64 -3.31
CA ALA A 98 4.81 7.46 -3.04
C ALA A 98 4.10 6.36 -2.24
N GLY A 99 2.93 6.60 -1.67
CA GLY A 99 2.28 5.62 -0.78
C GLY A 99 3.08 5.32 0.49
N ALA A 100 3.77 6.33 1.03
CA ALA A 100 4.72 6.16 2.12
C ALA A 100 4.09 5.55 3.39
N GLY A 101 2.80 5.77 3.64
CA GLY A 101 2.08 5.18 4.76
C GLY A 101 2.01 3.66 4.64
N TYR A 102 1.66 3.14 3.46
CA TYR A 102 1.63 1.70 3.21
C TYR A 102 3.02 1.06 3.28
N PHE A 103 4.07 1.75 2.81
CA PHE A 103 5.46 1.29 2.99
C PHE A 103 5.83 1.18 4.47
N TYR A 104 5.48 2.18 5.27
CA TYR A 104 5.74 2.15 6.72
C TYR A 104 5.01 0.98 7.39
N ILE A 105 3.74 0.76 7.03
CA ILE A 105 2.92 -0.35 7.55
C ILE A 105 3.44 -1.72 7.06
N GLY A 106 4.22 -1.76 5.97
CA GLY A 106 4.77 -2.99 5.40
C GLY A 106 3.85 -3.64 4.35
N GLN A 107 2.81 -2.94 3.90
CA GLN A 107 1.98 -3.36 2.78
C GLN A 107 2.60 -2.90 1.45
N THR A 108 3.73 -3.52 1.09
CA THR A 108 4.52 -3.15 -0.09
C THR A 108 3.71 -3.24 -1.39
N GLY A 109 2.80 -4.21 -1.52
CA GLY A 109 1.95 -4.35 -2.70
C GLY A 109 1.05 -3.14 -2.96
N MET A 110 0.38 -2.64 -1.92
CA MET A 110 -0.49 -1.45 -2.02
C MET A 110 0.32 -0.18 -2.31
N ALA A 111 1.48 -0.05 -1.66
CA ALA A 111 2.38 1.09 -1.85
C ALA A 111 2.94 1.15 -3.28
N VAL A 112 3.39 0.00 -3.81
CA VAL A 112 3.87 -0.13 -5.18
C VAL A 112 2.73 0.13 -6.18
N GLY A 113 1.51 -0.33 -5.89
CA GLY A 113 0.32 -0.04 -6.70
C GLY A 113 0.06 1.47 -6.85
N GLN A 114 0.11 2.23 -5.75
CA GLN A 114 -0.02 3.70 -5.78
C GLN A 114 1.10 4.36 -6.58
N LEU A 115 2.35 3.97 -6.34
CA LEU A 115 3.51 4.51 -7.06
C LEU A 115 3.39 4.28 -8.57
N LEU A 116 2.97 3.08 -8.97
CA LEU A 116 2.78 2.74 -10.38
C LEU A 116 1.63 3.54 -11.01
N LEU A 117 0.50 3.71 -10.31
CA LEU A 117 -0.60 4.56 -10.78
C LEU A 117 -0.18 6.02 -10.99
N PHE A 118 0.71 6.52 -10.13
CA PHE A 118 1.28 7.85 -10.29
C PHE A 118 2.14 7.95 -11.55
N TRP A 119 3.12 7.05 -11.73
CA TRP A 119 4.01 7.06 -12.90
C TRP A 119 3.29 6.77 -14.21
N VAL A 120 2.35 5.81 -14.21
CA VAL A 120 1.56 5.44 -15.40
C VAL A 120 0.66 6.60 -15.84
N GLY A 121 0.24 7.50 -14.96
CA GLY A 121 -0.47 8.71 -15.35
C GLY A 121 0.43 9.85 -15.79
N LEU A 122 1.56 10.02 -15.11
CA LEU A 122 2.50 11.12 -15.37
C LEU A 122 3.21 10.96 -16.71
N VAL A 123 3.61 9.75 -17.09
CA VAL A 123 4.37 9.50 -18.33
C VAL A 123 3.53 9.84 -19.59
N PRO A 124 2.29 9.35 -19.77
CA PRO A 124 1.45 9.73 -20.90
C PRO A 124 1.12 11.22 -20.92
N LEU A 125 0.89 11.84 -19.76
CA LEU A 125 0.69 13.28 -19.67
C LEU A 125 1.90 14.05 -20.21
N CYS A 126 3.10 13.65 -19.80
CA CYS A 126 4.35 14.24 -20.30
C CYS A 126 4.49 14.03 -21.82
N LEU A 127 4.21 12.83 -22.33
CA LEU A 127 4.26 12.54 -23.76
C LEU A 127 3.24 13.36 -24.56
N ILE A 128 2.01 13.54 -24.06
CA ILE A 128 0.98 14.35 -24.71
C ILE A 128 1.41 15.82 -24.77
N LEU A 129 1.94 16.37 -23.67
CA LEU A 129 2.41 17.75 -23.62
C LEU A 129 3.64 17.97 -24.51
N CYS A 130 4.63 17.08 -24.45
CA CYS A 130 5.86 17.20 -25.23
C CYS A 130 5.64 16.94 -26.73
N CYS A 131 4.86 15.92 -27.11
CA CYS A 131 4.63 15.57 -28.52
C CYS A 131 3.49 16.36 -29.17
N GLY A 132 2.52 16.82 -28.38
CA GLY A 132 1.38 17.62 -28.86
C GLY A 132 1.83 19.01 -29.34
N VAL A 133 2.71 19.68 -28.59
CA VAL A 133 3.17 21.04 -28.91
C VAL A 133 4.02 21.08 -30.19
N VAL A 134 4.83 20.03 -30.45
CA VAL A 134 5.74 19.96 -31.61
C VAL A 134 4.99 19.69 -32.93
N SER A 135 3.75 19.20 -32.88
CA SER A 135 2.99 18.81 -34.08
C SER A 135 2.16 19.95 -34.69
N SER A 136 2.24 21.16 -34.14
CA SER A 136 1.36 22.29 -34.45
C SER A 136 1.56 22.89 -35.85
N GLU A 137 2.65 22.59 -36.56
CA GLU A 137 3.00 23.31 -37.79
C GLU A 137 2.43 22.72 -39.10
N LYS A 138 1.78 21.53 -39.11
CA LYS A 138 1.36 20.88 -40.38
C LYS A 138 0.05 20.09 -40.36
N LEU A 139 -0.96 20.49 -39.58
CA LEU A 139 -2.26 19.80 -39.56
C LEU A 139 -3.38 20.67 -40.16
N ASP A 140 -3.49 20.68 -41.50
CA ASP A 140 -4.64 21.24 -42.24
C ASP A 140 -5.93 20.41 -42.12
N SER A 141 -5.98 19.44 -41.19
CA SER A 141 -7.16 18.59 -40.95
C SER A 141 -7.71 18.82 -39.55
N GLY A 142 -8.63 19.78 -39.43
CA GLY A 142 -9.18 20.26 -38.15
C GLY A 142 -9.94 19.23 -37.30
N CYS A 143 -10.22 18.03 -37.81
CA CYS A 143 -10.98 17.02 -37.06
C CYS A 143 -10.12 16.25 -36.04
N VAL A 144 -8.83 16.02 -36.34
CA VAL A 144 -7.98 15.15 -35.52
C VAL A 144 -7.53 15.85 -34.22
N GLY A 145 -7.24 17.16 -34.27
CA GLY A 145 -6.75 17.90 -33.12
C GLY A 145 -7.76 17.99 -31.97
N ILE A 146 -9.05 18.18 -32.29
CA ILE A 146 -10.12 18.29 -31.30
C ILE A 146 -10.28 16.97 -30.53
N THR A 147 -10.24 15.83 -31.22
CA THR A 147 -10.38 14.52 -30.60
C THR A 147 -9.27 14.27 -29.58
N PHE A 148 -8.00 14.51 -29.93
CA PHE A 148 -6.88 14.34 -28.98
C PHE A 148 -6.96 15.29 -27.78
N ALA A 149 -7.38 16.54 -27.98
CA ALA A 149 -7.55 17.49 -26.89
C ALA A 149 -8.63 17.04 -25.89
N VAL A 150 -9.78 16.59 -26.39
CA VAL A 150 -10.88 16.12 -25.54
C VAL A 150 -10.49 14.85 -24.77
N PHE A 151 -9.92 13.85 -25.45
CA PHE A 151 -9.49 12.61 -24.78
C PHE A 151 -8.36 12.85 -23.77
N GLY A 152 -7.40 13.72 -24.10
CA GLY A 152 -6.34 14.10 -23.18
C GLY A 152 -6.89 14.78 -21.92
N CYS A 153 -7.84 15.72 -22.09
CA CYS A 153 -8.48 16.39 -20.96
C CYS A 153 -9.24 15.41 -20.05
N LEU A 154 -10.07 14.53 -20.64
CA LEU A 154 -10.82 13.53 -19.89
C LEU A 154 -9.91 12.53 -19.16
N TYR A 155 -8.81 12.13 -19.79
CA TYR A 155 -7.80 11.26 -19.18
C TYR A 155 -7.16 11.93 -17.95
N VAL A 156 -6.72 13.19 -18.08
CA VAL A 156 -6.11 13.94 -16.97
C VAL A 156 -7.09 14.09 -15.81
N VAL A 157 -8.32 14.53 -16.10
CA VAL A 157 -9.34 14.70 -15.06
C VAL A 157 -9.64 13.36 -14.37
N GLY A 158 -9.86 12.29 -15.14
CA GLY A 158 -10.14 10.96 -14.61
C GLY A 158 -9.00 10.42 -13.74
N TRP A 159 -7.74 10.60 -14.19
CA TRP A 159 -6.56 10.18 -13.45
C TRP A 159 -6.41 10.93 -12.11
N PHE A 160 -6.55 12.26 -12.11
CA PHE A 160 -6.50 13.06 -10.89
C PHE A 160 -7.59 12.66 -9.89
N VAL A 161 -8.83 12.46 -10.37
CA VAL A 161 -9.94 12.02 -9.52
C VAL A 161 -9.65 10.62 -8.94
N GLY A 162 -9.11 9.70 -9.75
CA GLY A 162 -8.75 8.36 -9.30
C GLY A 162 -7.67 8.35 -8.21
N ILE A 163 -6.59 9.11 -8.39
CA ILE A 163 -5.54 9.27 -7.37
C ILE A 163 -6.09 9.90 -6.11
N LEU A 164 -6.87 10.98 -6.23
CA LEU A 164 -7.46 11.66 -5.08
C LEU A 164 -8.38 10.72 -4.29
N ALA A 165 -9.23 9.95 -4.98
CA ALA A 165 -10.12 8.98 -4.35
C ALA A 165 -9.33 7.87 -3.63
N TRP A 166 -8.28 7.32 -4.24
CA TRP A 166 -7.42 6.34 -3.60
C TRP A 166 -6.72 6.93 -2.37
N TRP A 167 -6.15 8.13 -2.48
CA TRP A 167 -5.46 8.78 -1.36
C TRP A 167 -6.40 9.04 -0.17
N ILE A 168 -7.61 9.54 -0.43
CA ILE A 168 -8.63 9.71 0.63
C ILE A 168 -8.99 8.36 1.25
N TYR A 169 -9.19 7.32 0.43
CA TYR A 169 -9.47 5.96 0.92
C TYR A 169 -8.35 5.45 1.84
N ALA A 170 -7.08 5.66 1.47
CA ALA A 170 -5.93 5.29 2.28
C ALA A 170 -5.91 6.01 3.63
N LEU A 171 -6.13 7.33 3.63
CA LEU A 171 -6.21 8.13 4.86
C LEU A 171 -7.32 7.66 5.80
N VAL A 172 -8.52 7.40 5.27
CA VAL A 172 -9.66 6.92 6.07
C VAL A 172 -9.35 5.55 6.67
N THR A 173 -8.82 4.63 5.86
CA THR A 173 -8.54 3.26 6.32
C THR A 173 -7.45 3.24 7.39
N ILE A 174 -6.36 3.98 7.20
CA ILE A 174 -5.29 4.13 8.20
C ILE A 174 -5.82 4.83 9.47
N GLY A 175 -6.60 5.90 9.30
CA GLY A 175 -7.17 6.67 10.42
C GLY A 175 -8.16 5.87 11.29
N GLN A 176 -8.89 4.92 10.69
CA GLN A 176 -9.79 4.02 11.42
C GLN A 176 -9.06 2.91 12.18
N GLY A 177 -7.76 2.71 11.93
CA GLY A 177 -6.99 1.60 12.53
C GLY A 177 -7.49 0.21 12.10
N SER A 178 -8.20 0.10 10.98
CA SER A 178 -8.67 -1.19 10.44
C SER A 178 -7.60 -1.92 9.61
N VAL A 179 -6.46 -1.25 9.37
CA VAL A 179 -5.35 -1.77 8.58
C VAL A 179 -4.50 -2.73 9.42
N HIS A 180 -4.15 -3.86 8.82
CA HIS A 180 -3.19 -4.81 9.37
C HIS A 180 -1.82 -4.53 8.76
N ASP A 181 -0.75 -4.73 9.53
CA ASP A 181 0.60 -4.57 9.01
C ASP A 181 1.01 -5.67 8.02
N GLY A 182 2.22 -5.55 7.47
CA GLY A 182 2.75 -6.54 6.52
C GLY A 182 2.89 -7.97 7.10
N ASN A 183 2.88 -8.13 8.42
CA ASN A 183 2.88 -9.44 9.08
C ASN A 183 1.46 -9.95 9.36
N GLY A 184 0.45 -9.08 9.26
CA GLY A 184 -0.94 -9.39 9.57
C GLY A 184 -1.35 -8.98 10.99
N ALA A 185 -0.52 -8.21 11.70
CA ALA A 185 -0.84 -7.77 13.05
C ALA A 185 -1.67 -6.47 13.04
N PRO A 186 -2.63 -6.28 13.97
CA PRO A 186 -3.45 -5.08 14.02
C PRO A 186 -2.63 -3.88 14.50
N ILE A 187 -2.93 -2.71 13.96
CA ILE A 187 -2.34 -1.42 14.36
C ILE A 187 -3.25 -0.77 15.41
N PRO A 188 -2.72 -0.15 16.48
CA PRO A 188 -3.54 0.51 17.49
C PRO A 188 -4.39 1.64 16.90
N GLN A 189 -5.55 1.93 17.49
CA GLN A 189 -6.39 3.07 17.08
C GLN A 189 -5.80 4.38 17.62
N LEU A 190 -5.98 5.48 16.86
CA LEU A 190 -5.50 6.82 17.20
C LEU A 190 -6.18 7.39 18.46
#